data_AF-A0A497D130-F1
#
_entry.id   AF-A0A497D130-F1
#
_cell.length_a   1.000
_cell.length_b   1.000
_cell.length_c   1.000
_cell.angle_alpha   90.00
_cell.angle_beta   90.00
_cell.angle_gamma   90.00
#
_symmetry.space_group_name_H-M   'P 1'
#
loop_
_entity.id
_entity.type
_entity.pdbx_description
1 polymer ?
#
loop_
_entity_poly.entity_id
_entity_poly.type
_entity_poly.pdbx_seq_one_letter_code
_entity_poly.pdbx_strand_id
1 'polypeptide(L)'
;IYNIGEHNARKKIDLVEVLWKVMDKKLGRPEGTSEKLITYVTDRAGHDLRYAIDSSKLQQELGWKPSLQFEEGIEKTVDWYLENQEWLDNVTSGNYQKYYENMYGRR
;
A
#
# COMPACT_ATOMS: atom_id res chain seq x y z
N ILE A 1 -15.58 -2.02 -23.08
CA ILE A 1 -14.91 -1.55 -21.84
C ILE A 1 -15.07 -2.64 -20.79
N TYR A 2 -13.97 -3.01 -20.13
CA TYR A 2 -13.92 -3.95 -19.02
C TYR A 2 -13.24 -3.26 -17.84
N ASN A 3 -13.87 -3.26 -16.68
CA ASN A 3 -13.21 -2.77 -15.47
C ASN A 3 -12.30 -3.87 -14.91
N ILE A 4 -11.14 -3.48 -14.40
CA ILE A 4 -10.17 -4.39 -13.77
C ILE A 4 -10.06 -4.00 -12.30
N GLY A 5 -10.30 -4.97 -11.43
CA GLY A 5 -10.24 -4.77 -9.99
C GLY A 5 -10.66 -6.02 -9.25
N GLU A 6 -10.11 -6.17 -8.05
CA GLU A 6 -10.54 -7.15 -7.08
C GLU A 6 -11.76 -6.60 -6.32
N HIS A 7 -12.71 -7.46 -5.93
CA HIS A 7 -13.82 -7.07 -5.04
C HIS A 7 -13.35 -6.91 -3.58
N ASN A 8 -12.32 -6.09 -3.38
CA ASN A 8 -11.57 -6.01 -2.13
C ASN A 8 -11.38 -4.56 -1.68
N ALA A 9 -12.50 -3.83 -1.58
CA ALA A 9 -12.49 -2.48 -1.02
C ALA A 9 -12.20 -2.55 0.49
N ARG A 10 -11.08 -1.96 0.91
CA ARG A 10 -10.62 -1.93 2.31
C ARG A 10 -10.49 -0.51 2.82
N LYS A 11 -10.55 -0.33 4.14
CA LYS A 11 -10.18 0.96 4.74
C LYS A 11 -8.65 1.08 4.72
N LYS A 12 -8.16 2.32 4.66
CA LYS A 12 -6.72 2.59 4.68
C LYS A 12 -6.04 2.04 5.94
N ILE A 13 -6.71 2.13 7.09
CA ILE A 13 -6.15 1.64 8.35
C ILE A 13 -5.97 0.12 8.36
N ASP A 14 -6.91 -0.63 7.77
CA ASP A 14 -6.82 -2.09 7.66
C ASP A 14 -5.62 -2.51 6.79
N LEU A 15 -5.33 -1.75 5.72
CA LEU A 15 -4.13 -1.96 4.89
C LEU A 15 -2.85 -1.70 5.69
N VAL A 16 -2.81 -0.59 6.44
CA VAL A 16 -1.66 -0.23 7.27
C VAL A 16 -1.43 -1.28 8.35
N GLU A 17 -2.51 -1.90 8.87
CA GLU A 17 -2.44 -2.99 9.83
C GLU A 17 -1.70 -4.21 9.28
N VAL A 18 -2.10 -4.67 8.09
CA VAL A 18 -1.42 -5.77 7.40
C VAL A 18 0.04 -5.41 7.15
N LEU A 19 0.31 -4.19 6.70
CA LEU A 19 1.67 -3.74 6.38
C LEU A 19 2.58 -3.74 7.61
N TRP A 20 2.17 -3.16 8.75
CA TRP A 20 3.07 -3.08 9.91
C TRP A 20 3.36 -4.47 10.50
N LYS A 21 2.40 -5.39 10.47
CA LYS A 21 2.59 -6.80 10.89
C LYS A 21 3.63 -7.50 10.01
N VAL A 22 3.51 -7.35 8.69
CA VAL A 22 4.47 -7.90 7.73
C VAL A 22 5.85 -7.29 7.97
N MET A 23 5.95 -5.98 8.16
CA MET A 23 7.23 -5.31 8.42
C MET A 23 7.92 -5.80 9.70
N ASP A 24 7.18 -5.95 10.81
CA ASP A 24 7.76 -6.45 12.06
C ASP A 24 8.29 -7.87 11.88
N LYS A 25 7.52 -8.75 11.23
CA LYS A 25 7.93 -10.13 10.92
C LYS A 25 9.17 -10.17 10.04
N LYS A 26 9.19 -9.43 8.93
CA LYS A 26 10.28 -9.44 7.93
C LYS A 26 11.57 -8.83 8.46
N LEU A 27 11.47 -7.86 9.38
CA LEU A 27 12.62 -7.18 9.98
C LEU A 27 13.03 -7.74 11.35
N GLY A 28 12.37 -8.82 11.81
CA GLY A 28 12.66 -9.45 13.10
C GLY A 28 12.41 -8.55 14.31
N ARG A 29 11.43 -7.64 14.21
CA ARG A 29 11.06 -6.72 15.29
C ARG A 29 10.02 -7.38 16.22
N PRO A 30 9.97 -7.00 17.51
CA PRO A 30 8.84 -7.36 18.36
C PRO A 30 7.53 -6.88 17.73
N GLU A 31 6.47 -7.69 17.84
CA GLU A 31 5.14 -7.35 17.31
C GLU A 31 4.63 -6.01 17.87
N GLY A 32 4.10 -5.16 16.98
CA GLY A 32 3.59 -3.84 17.32
C GLY A 32 4.69 -2.78 17.42
N THR A 33 5.92 -3.08 16.99
CA THR A 33 6.99 -2.06 16.92
C THR A 33 6.71 -1.07 15.80
N SER A 34 6.37 -1.58 14.61
CA SER A 34 6.08 -0.73 13.44
C SER A 34 4.72 -0.03 13.55
N GLU A 35 3.76 -0.61 14.30
CA GLU A 35 2.46 0.02 14.60
C GLU A 35 2.63 1.39 15.28
N LYS A 36 3.59 1.51 16.19
CA LYS A 36 3.88 2.75 16.94
C LYS A 36 4.37 3.90 16.07
N LEU A 37 4.71 3.63 14.80
CA LEU A 37 5.14 4.65 13.83
C LEU A 37 3.95 5.30 13.11
N ILE A 38 2.72 4.83 13.35
CA ILE A 38 1.52 5.41 12.75
C ILE A 38 1.24 6.79 13.36
N THR A 39 1.20 7.81 12.50
CA THR A 39 0.81 9.17 12.87
C THR A 39 -0.41 9.60 12.08
N TYR A 40 -1.44 10.06 12.77
CA TYR A 40 -2.62 10.65 12.15
C TYR A 40 -2.32 12.10 11.78
N VAL A 41 -2.52 12.44 10.51
CA VAL A 41 -2.28 13.79 9.98
C VAL A 41 -3.58 14.37 9.44
N THR A 42 -3.61 15.70 9.24
CA THR A 42 -4.75 16.38 8.64
C THR A 42 -5.10 15.78 7.28
N ASP A 43 -6.40 15.54 7.08
CA ASP A 43 -6.91 14.92 5.87
C ASP A 43 -6.72 15.81 4.63
N ARG A 44 -6.76 15.19 3.44
CA ARG A 44 -6.64 15.90 2.16
C ARG A 44 -7.95 16.61 1.83
N ALA A 45 -7.87 17.86 1.39
CA ALA A 45 -9.05 18.57 0.86
C ALA A 45 -9.63 17.80 -0.36
N GLY A 46 -10.94 17.57 -0.38
CA GLY A 46 -11.61 16.84 -1.46
C GLY A 46 -11.30 15.34 -1.50
N HIS A 47 -11.07 14.71 -0.34
CA HIS A 47 -10.74 13.29 -0.28
C HIS A 47 -11.97 12.40 -0.54
N ASP A 48 -12.00 11.75 -1.70
CA ASP A 48 -12.93 10.67 -1.97
C ASP A 48 -12.76 9.53 -0.96
N LEU A 49 -13.85 9.17 -0.28
CA LEU A 49 -13.81 8.25 0.85
C LEU A 49 -13.76 6.77 0.43
N ARG A 50 -14.32 6.44 -0.74
CA ARG A 50 -14.47 5.05 -1.18
C ARG A 50 -14.42 4.93 -2.69
N TYR A 51 -13.50 4.10 -3.14
CA TYR A 51 -13.52 3.52 -4.48
C TYR A 51 -13.84 2.04 -4.40
N ALA A 52 -14.67 1.57 -5.31
CA ALA A 52 -14.96 0.16 -5.50
C ALA A 52 -15.23 -0.07 -6.98
N ILE A 53 -14.69 -1.16 -7.51
CA ILE A 53 -14.84 -1.54 -8.91
C ILE A 53 -15.64 -2.84 -8.99
N ASP A 54 -16.56 -2.90 -9.95
CA ASP A 54 -17.21 -4.13 -10.36
C ASP A 54 -16.53 -4.68 -11.62
N SER A 55 -15.87 -5.83 -11.47
CA SER A 55 -15.21 -6.58 -12.54
C SER A 55 -16.01 -7.79 -13.04
N SER A 56 -17.29 -7.93 -12.66
CA SER A 56 -18.13 -9.09 -13.01
C SER A 56 -18.17 -9.37 -14.50
N LYS A 57 -18.26 -8.32 -15.35
CA LYS A 57 -18.26 -8.46 -16.81
C LYS A 57 -16.98 -9.15 -17.32
N LEU A 58 -15.83 -8.73 -16.80
CA LEU A 58 -14.52 -9.26 -17.17
C LEU A 58 -14.37 -10.73 -16.73
N GLN A 59 -14.85 -11.05 -15.53
CA GLN A 59 -14.82 -12.41 -14.99
C GLN A 59 -15.73 -13.36 -15.78
N GLN A 60 -16.93 -12.90 -16.18
CA GLN A 60 -17.91 -13.72 -16.89
C GLN A 60 -17.55 -13.95 -18.36
N GLU A 61 -17.14 -12.89 -19.07
CA GLU A 61 -16.88 -12.98 -20.52
C GLU A 61 -15.50 -13.54 -20.85
N LEU A 62 -14.49 -13.28 -20.01
CA LEU A 62 -13.09 -13.66 -20.28
C LEU A 62 -12.51 -14.63 -19.25
N GLY A 63 -13.26 -15.03 -18.23
CA GLY A 63 -12.79 -15.96 -17.20
C GLY A 63 -11.67 -15.40 -16.30
N TRP A 64 -11.36 -14.11 -16.42
CA TRP A 64 -10.30 -13.47 -15.65
C TRP A 64 -10.63 -13.51 -14.16
N LYS A 65 -9.62 -13.79 -13.33
CA LYS A 65 -9.70 -13.72 -11.87
C LYS A 65 -8.36 -13.23 -11.31
N PRO A 66 -8.35 -12.50 -10.18
CA PRO A 66 -7.11 -12.19 -9.48
C PRO A 66 -6.40 -13.48 -9.08
N SER A 67 -5.08 -13.51 -9.27
CA SER A 67 -4.25 -14.69 -9.00
C SER A 67 -3.63 -14.71 -7.60
N LEU A 68 -3.78 -13.63 -6.84
CA LEU A 68 -3.18 -13.45 -5.52
C LEU A 68 -4.23 -12.87 -4.57
N GLN A 69 -4.18 -13.30 -3.31
CA GLN A 69 -4.89 -12.59 -2.25
C GLN A 69 -4.12 -11.32 -1.86
N PHE A 70 -4.83 -10.35 -1.30
CA PHE A 70 -4.25 -9.07 -0.90
C PHE A 70 -3.10 -9.22 0.08
N GLU A 71 -3.26 -10.04 1.12
CA GLU A 71 -2.25 -10.27 2.15
C GLU A 71 -0.96 -10.87 1.55
N GLU A 72 -1.10 -11.83 0.63
CA GLU A 72 0.04 -12.39 -0.11
C GLU A 72 0.71 -11.33 -1.00
N GLY A 73 -0.09 -10.46 -1.63
CA GLY A 73 0.39 -9.36 -2.44
C GLY A 73 1.22 -8.36 -1.62
N ILE A 74 0.76 -8.01 -0.41
CA ILE A 74 1.51 -7.13 0.49
C ILE A 74 2.82 -7.77 0.94
N GLU A 75 2.82 -9.05 1.34
CA GLU A 75 4.06 -9.75 1.71
C GLU A 75 5.09 -9.72 0.58
N LYS A 76 4.68 -10.07 -0.65
CA LYS A 76 5.56 -10.04 -1.83
C LYS A 76 6.03 -8.63 -2.17
N THR A 77 5.18 -7.62 -1.98
CA THR A 77 5.54 -6.22 -2.21
C THR A 77 6.63 -5.81 -1.23
N VAL A 78 6.46 -6.09 0.07
CA VAL A 78 7.47 -5.77 1.09
C VAL A 78 8.80 -6.46 0.79
N ASP A 79 8.78 -7.76 0.46
CA ASP A 79 9.98 -8.50 0.08
C ASP A 79 10.70 -7.85 -1.11
N TRP A 80 9.95 -7.46 -2.15
CA TRP A 80 10.51 -6.78 -3.30
C TRP A 80 11.21 -5.47 -2.90
N TYR A 81 10.61 -4.64 -2.05
CA TYR A 81 11.26 -3.41 -1.57
C TYR A 81 12.51 -3.70 -0.73
N LEU A 82 12.50 -4.74 0.10
CA LEU A 82 13.66 -5.12 0.93
C LEU A 82 14.83 -5.63 0.08
N GLU A 83 14.54 -6.36 -1.00
CA GLU A 83 15.53 -6.92 -1.92
C GLU A 83 16.09 -5.89 -2.93
N ASN A 84 15.38 -4.77 -3.16
CA ASN A 84 15.71 -3.79 -4.20
C ASN A 84 16.15 -2.43 -3.62
N GLN A 85 17.06 -2.44 -2.63
CA GLN A 85 17.52 -1.20 -1.96
C GLN A 85 18.18 -0.19 -2.89
N GLU A 86 19.03 -0.64 -3.81
CA GLU A 86 19.67 0.28 -4.78
C GLU A 86 18.63 1.02 -5.62
N TRP A 87 17.59 0.31 -6.06
CA TRP A 87 16.48 0.94 -6.78
C TRP A 87 15.76 1.95 -5.89
N LEU A 88 15.47 1.57 -4.65
CA LEU A 88 14.79 2.43 -3.69
C LEU A 88 15.56 3.72 -3.41
N ASP A 89 16.87 3.63 -3.18
CA ASP A 89 17.75 4.78 -2.94
C ASP A 89 17.75 5.74 -4.14
N ASN A 90 17.80 5.19 -5.36
CA ASN A 90 17.79 5.98 -6.58
C ASN A 90 16.49 6.77 -6.75
N VAL A 91 15.33 6.18 -6.44
CA VAL A 91 14.03 6.85 -6.63
C VAL A 91 13.61 7.73 -5.46
N THR A 92 14.21 7.58 -4.28
CA THR A 92 13.89 8.38 -3.07
C THR A 92 14.84 9.57 -2.86
N SER A 93 15.85 9.74 -3.71
CA SER A 93 16.83 10.83 -3.60
C SER A 93 16.36 12.15 -4.23
N GLY A 94 17.08 13.24 -3.91
CA GLY A 94 16.98 14.52 -4.61
C GLY A 94 15.60 15.17 -4.56
N ASN A 95 14.89 15.16 -5.70
CA ASN A 95 13.60 15.82 -5.82
C ASN A 95 12.51 15.16 -4.97
N TYR A 96 12.58 13.84 -4.75
CA TYR A 96 11.63 13.15 -3.89
C TYR A 96 11.74 13.62 -2.44
N GLN A 97 12.95 13.70 -1.90
CA GLN A 97 13.20 14.20 -0.55
C GLN A 97 12.73 15.65 -0.39
N LYS A 98 13.05 16.54 -1.34
CA LYS A 98 12.57 17.93 -1.32
C LYS A 98 11.04 18.03 -1.33
N TYR A 99 10.37 17.20 -2.13
CA TYR A 99 8.92 17.11 -2.14
C TYR A 99 8.37 16.68 -0.78
N TYR A 100 8.96 15.63 -0.19
CA TYR A 100 8.53 15.10 1.10
C TYR A 100 8.63 16.15 2.22
N GLU A 101 9.76 16.87 2.29
CA GLU A 101 9.97 17.96 3.26
C GLU A 101 8.93 19.09 3.08
N ASN A 102 8.65 19.49 1.84
CA ASN A 102 7.67 20.55 1.57
C ASN A 102 6.23 20.13 1.95
N MET A 103 5.87 18.87 1.73
CA MET A 103 4.52 18.36 1.98
C MET A 103 4.27 17.98 3.44
N TYR A 104 5.28 17.44 4.11
CA TYR A 104 5.15 16.81 5.43
C TYR A 104 6.04 17.42 6.51
N GLY A 105 7.11 18.14 6.18
CA GLY A 105 8.08 18.65 7.16
C GLY A 105 7.55 19.76 8.08
N ARG A 106 6.36 20.32 7.80
CA ARG A 106 5.69 21.34 8.61
C ARG A 106 4.29 20.92 9.07
N ARG A 107 3.95 19.64 8.94
CA ARG A 107 2.67 19.08 9.38
C ARG A 107 2.77 18.50 10.77
#